data_AF-A0A924RS17-F1
#
_entry.id   AF-A0A924RS17-F1
#
_cell.length_a   1.000
_cell.length_b   1.000
_cell.length_c   1.000
_cell.angle_alpha   90.00
_cell.angle_beta   90.00
_cell.angle_gamma   90.00
#
_symmetry.space_group_name_H-M   'P 1'
#
loop_
_entity.id
_entity.type
_entity.pdbx_description
1 polymer ?
#
loop_
_entity_poly.entity_id
_entity_poly.type
_entity_poly.pdbx_seq_one_letter_code
_entity_poly.pdbx_strand_id
1 'polypeptide(L)'
;MNPSRGSESYSASSPARAIPTQVKGPTFLRGDWATWRGRAIAYTLSFALLALLLVGLRYFTRDLNPTLQNLTQQKEVLLERAKTLTVEAQTLTSPMRVREFALSSGMVPFSKAPKEAQSFVALPRALQNPNTPKNTPQKNTLPKNTLEVEIRWR
;
A
#
# COMPACT_ATOMS: atom_id res chain seq x y z
N MET A 1 -82.85 72.81 54.34
CA MET A 1 -81.44 72.87 53.89
C MET A 1 -81.01 71.45 53.53
N ASN A 2 -80.64 71.27 52.26
CA ASN A 2 -80.15 70.02 51.68
C ASN A 2 -78.70 70.25 51.27
N PRO A 3 -77.77 69.33 51.55
CA PRO A 3 -76.57 69.21 50.73
C PRO A 3 -76.55 67.88 49.97
N SER A 4 -76.73 68.04 48.65
CA SER A 4 -76.14 67.30 47.53
C SER A 4 -75.37 66.01 47.85
N ARG A 5 -76.02 64.87 47.59
CA ARG A 5 -75.37 63.60 47.29
C ARG A 5 -74.84 63.69 45.85
N GLY A 6 -73.61 64.20 45.70
CA GLY A 6 -72.85 64.07 44.45
C GLY A 6 -72.36 62.63 44.32
N SER A 7 -72.96 61.89 43.40
CA SER A 7 -72.52 60.56 42.98
C SER A 7 -71.15 60.68 42.29
N GLU A 8 -70.18 59.97 42.82
CA GLU A 8 -68.84 59.79 42.27
C GLU A 8 -68.91 59.02 40.95
N SER A 9 -68.70 59.73 39.83
CA SER A 9 -68.51 59.12 38.51
C SER A 9 -67.02 59.05 38.20
N TYR A 10 -66.31 58.10 38.82
CA TYR A 10 -64.96 57.72 38.38
C TYR A 10 -65.09 56.62 37.31
N SER A 11 -65.18 57.04 36.04
CA SER A 11 -64.93 56.16 34.90
C SER A 11 -63.46 55.79 34.86
N ALA A 12 -63.06 54.76 35.60
CA ALA A 12 -61.80 54.08 35.39
C ALA A 12 -61.96 53.04 34.27
N SER A 13 -62.09 53.51 33.02
CA SER A 13 -61.93 52.66 31.84
C SER A 13 -60.43 52.37 31.65
N SER A 14 -59.90 51.47 32.48
CA SER A 14 -58.60 50.86 32.24
C SER A 14 -58.84 49.67 31.30
N PRO A 15 -58.29 49.65 30.07
CA PRO A 15 -58.33 48.42 29.29
C PRO A 15 -57.43 47.43 30.02
N ALA A 16 -58.05 46.47 30.70
CA ALA A 16 -57.39 45.27 31.18
C ALA A 16 -56.75 44.61 29.96
N ARG A 17 -55.47 44.94 29.73
CA ARG A 17 -54.59 44.25 28.81
C ARG A 17 -54.47 42.84 29.37
N ALA A 18 -55.39 41.97 28.96
CA ALA A 18 -55.25 40.54 29.11
C ALA A 18 -54.01 40.16 28.31
N ILE A 19 -52.85 40.20 28.96
CA ILE A 19 -51.67 39.50 28.49
C ILE A 19 -52.03 38.03 28.68
N PRO A 20 -52.21 37.22 27.61
CA PRO A 20 -52.17 35.79 27.80
C PRO A 20 -50.73 35.45 28.18
N THR A 21 -50.44 35.44 29.48
CA THR A 21 -49.29 34.72 30.01
C THR A 21 -49.60 33.23 29.89
N GLN A 22 -49.69 32.75 28.65
CA GLN A 22 -49.39 31.36 28.30
C GLN A 22 -47.90 31.18 28.54
N VAL A 23 -47.50 31.18 29.81
CA VAL A 23 -46.26 30.58 30.24
C VAL A 23 -46.43 29.11 29.92
N LYS A 24 -46.03 28.74 28.69
CA LYS A 24 -45.86 27.38 28.24
C LYS A 24 -44.73 26.81 29.08
N GLY A 25 -45.07 26.44 30.31
CA GLY A 25 -44.17 25.78 31.23
C GLY A 25 -43.60 24.56 30.53
N PRO A 26 -42.28 24.30 30.65
CA PRO A 26 -41.67 23.15 30.03
C PRO A 26 -42.36 21.88 30.52
N THR A 27 -43.22 21.32 29.67
CA THR A 27 -44.02 20.12 29.96
C THR A 27 -43.12 18.90 29.77
N PHE A 28 -42.06 18.78 30.56
CA PHE A 28 -41.12 17.65 30.48
C PHE A 28 -41.59 16.41 31.25
N LEU A 29 -42.71 16.49 31.98
CA LEU A 29 -43.17 15.43 32.91
C LEU A 29 -44.54 14.83 32.58
N ARG A 30 -45.17 15.17 31.46
CA ARG A 30 -46.22 14.34 30.83
C ARG A 30 -45.63 13.74 29.55
N GLY A 31 -44.75 12.76 29.72
CA GLY A 31 -44.22 12.01 28.60
C GLY A 31 -45.35 11.23 27.95
N ASP A 32 -45.74 11.65 26.75
CA ASP A 32 -46.67 10.89 25.92
C ASP A 32 -46.08 9.49 25.71
N TRP A 33 -46.80 8.43 26.04
CA TRP A 33 -46.27 7.05 25.98
C TRP A 33 -45.70 6.72 24.58
N ALA A 34 -46.34 7.29 23.54
CA ALA A 34 -45.88 7.20 22.15
C ALA A 34 -44.50 7.85 21.93
N THR A 35 -44.21 9.00 22.53
CA THR A 35 -42.89 9.66 22.38
C THR A 35 -41.80 8.93 23.15
N TRP A 36 -42.11 8.37 24.32
CA TRP A 36 -41.14 7.56 25.08
C TRP A 36 -40.80 6.26 24.35
N ARG A 37 -41.80 5.57 23.79
CA ARG A 37 -41.60 4.39 22.95
C ARG A 37 -40.80 4.70 21.68
N GLY A 38 -41.11 5.81 21.01
CA GLY A 38 -40.35 6.22 19.82
C GLY A 38 -38.86 6.43 20.11
N ARG A 39 -38.54 7.10 21.23
CA ARG A 39 -37.15 7.28 21.67
C ARG A 39 -36.47 5.97 22.06
N ALA A 40 -37.16 5.11 22.81
CA ALA A 40 -36.63 3.80 23.19
C ALA A 40 -36.32 2.92 21.96
N ILE A 41 -37.21 2.91 20.96
CA ILE A 41 -37.00 2.19 19.70
C ILE A 41 -35.81 2.79 18.93
N ALA A 42 -35.74 4.12 18.83
CA ALA A 42 -34.63 4.78 18.15
C ALA A 42 -33.26 4.46 18.78
N TYR A 43 -33.18 4.49 20.12
CA TYR A 43 -31.94 4.15 20.83
C TYR A 43 -31.59 2.68 20.70
N THR A 44 -32.54 1.77 20.88
CA THR A 44 -32.30 0.32 20.74
C THR A 44 -31.88 -0.04 19.33
N LEU A 45 -32.51 0.53 18.30
CA LEU A 45 -32.13 0.33 16.91
C LEU A 45 -30.71 0.84 16.63
N SER A 46 -30.37 2.02 17.17
CA SER A 46 -29.01 2.59 17.02
C SER A 46 -27.95 1.69 17.67
N PHE A 47 -28.20 1.21 18.89
CA PHE A 47 -27.30 0.28 19.57
C PHE A 47 -27.24 -1.08 18.86
N ALA A 48 -28.35 -1.57 18.31
CA ALA A 48 -28.37 -2.80 17.52
C ALA A 48 -27.53 -2.66 16.25
N LEU A 49 -27.66 -1.54 15.53
CA LEU A 49 -26.83 -1.21 14.37
C LEU A 49 -25.35 -1.12 14.75
N LEU A 50 -25.03 -0.44 15.85
CA LEU A 50 -23.67 -0.29 16.33
C LEU A 50 -23.05 -1.64 16.72
N ALA A 51 -23.83 -2.49 17.40
CA ALA A 51 -23.42 -3.85 17.75
C ALA A 51 -23.18 -4.69 16.49
N LEU A 52 -24.09 -4.62 15.50
CA LEU A 52 -23.94 -5.32 14.23
C LEU A 52 -22.69 -4.87 13.47
N LEU A 53 -22.42 -3.56 13.47
CA LEU A 53 -21.21 -2.99 12.88
C LEU A 53 -19.95 -3.52 13.57
N LEU A 54 -19.92 -3.52 14.90
CA LEU A 54 -18.79 -4.02 15.68
C LEU A 54 -18.55 -5.52 15.43
N VAL A 55 -19.61 -6.31 15.44
CA VAL A 55 -19.52 -7.76 15.18
C VAL A 55 -19.08 -8.02 13.74
N GLY A 56 -19.63 -7.28 12.77
CA GLY A 56 -19.21 -7.35 11.38
C GLY A 56 -17.73 -7.02 11.22
N LEU A 57 -17.29 -5.88 11.75
CA LEU A 57 -15.89 -5.47 11.72
C LEU A 57 -14.97 -6.49 12.40
N ARG A 58 -15.42 -7.05 13.53
CA ARG A 58 -14.69 -8.10 14.25
C ARG A 58 -14.57 -9.37 13.40
N TYR A 59 -15.62 -9.75 12.67
CA TYR A 59 -15.61 -10.90 11.78
C TYR A 59 -14.70 -10.68 10.57
N PHE A 60 -14.82 -9.54 9.88
CA PHE A 60 -13.94 -9.16 8.77
C PHE A 60 -12.46 -9.12 9.17
N THR A 61 -12.16 -8.64 10.39
CA THR A 61 -10.78 -8.57 10.88
C THR A 61 -10.23 -9.94 11.28
N ARG A 62 -11.10 -10.90 11.63
CA ARG A 62 -10.69 -12.25 12.07
C ARG A 62 -9.97 -13.04 10.97
N ASP A 63 -10.37 -12.85 9.72
CA ASP A 63 -9.83 -13.59 8.57
C ASP A 63 -8.57 -12.96 7.96
N LEU A 64 -8.26 -11.70 8.29
CA LEU A 64 -7.07 -11.02 7.78
C LEU A 64 -5.77 -11.63 8.32
N ASN A 65 -5.72 -11.92 9.62
CA ASN A 65 -4.55 -12.52 10.26
C ASN A 65 -4.17 -13.91 9.71
N PRO A 66 -5.09 -14.89 9.61
CA PRO A 66 -4.73 -16.20 9.06
C PRO A 66 -4.37 -16.11 7.57
N THR A 67 -5.00 -15.21 6.81
CA THR A 67 -4.66 -15.01 5.39
C THR A 67 -3.24 -14.48 5.21
N LEU A 68 -2.83 -13.49 6.02
CA LEU A 68 -1.47 -12.96 6.01
C LEU A 68 -0.42 -13.99 6.45
N GLN A 69 -0.75 -14.83 7.44
CA GLN A 69 0.12 -15.93 7.86
C GLN A 69 0.27 -16.97 6.75
N ASN A 70 -0.82 -17.34 6.09
CA ASN A 70 -0.80 -18.30 4.98
C ASN A 70 0.05 -17.78 3.80
N LEU A 71 -0.12 -16.51 3.42
CA LEU A 71 0.69 -15.87 2.37
C LEU A 71 2.18 -15.81 2.75
N THR A 72 2.49 -15.53 4.02
CA THR A 72 3.87 -15.54 4.52
C THR A 72 4.48 -16.95 4.42
N GLN A 73 3.75 -17.98 4.84
CA GLN A 73 4.20 -19.37 4.74
C GLN A 73 4.44 -19.79 3.29
N GLN A 74 3.53 -19.43 2.37
CA GLN A 74 3.72 -19.72 0.95
C GLN A 74 4.99 -19.05 0.40
N LYS A 75 5.23 -17.79 0.77
CA LYS A 75 6.44 -17.05 0.38
C LYS A 75 7.70 -17.75 0.88
N GLU A 76 7.72 -18.22 2.12
CA GLU A 76 8.86 -18.95 2.68
C GLU A 76 9.14 -20.25 1.92
N VAL A 77 8.09 -21.03 1.62
CA VAL A 77 8.21 -22.26 0.82
C VAL A 77 8.75 -21.97 -0.57
N LEU A 78 8.27 -20.89 -1.23
CA LEU A 78 8.75 -20.48 -2.54
C LEU A 78 10.23 -20.06 -2.50
N LEU A 79 10.65 -19.33 -1.47
CA LEU A 79 12.05 -18.94 -1.28
C LEU A 79 12.95 -20.14 -1.03
N GLU A 80 12.49 -21.11 -0.25
CA GLU A 80 13.23 -22.35 -0.01
C GLU A 80 13.42 -23.14 -1.31
N ARG A 81 12.35 -23.32 -2.08
CA ARG A 81 12.43 -23.97 -3.40
C ARG A 81 13.39 -23.24 -4.33
N ALA A 82 13.33 -21.90 -4.40
CA ALA A 82 14.22 -21.11 -5.23
C ALA A 82 15.70 -21.30 -4.82
N LYS A 83 15.99 -21.35 -3.52
CA LYS A 83 17.34 -21.63 -3.01
C LYS A 83 17.81 -23.03 -3.42
N THR A 84 16.97 -24.04 -3.23
CA THR A 84 17.30 -25.43 -3.61
C THR A 84 17.59 -25.53 -5.10
N LEU A 85 16.73 -24.96 -5.95
CA LEU A 85 16.95 -24.93 -7.41
C LEU A 85 18.23 -24.19 -7.78
N THR A 86 18.57 -23.11 -7.08
CA THR A 86 19.81 -22.36 -7.33
C THR A 86 21.03 -23.20 -6.99
N VAL A 87 21.00 -23.91 -5.86
CA VAL A 87 22.07 -24.83 -5.46
C VAL A 87 22.19 -25.97 -6.46
N GLU A 88 21.08 -26.58 -6.87
CA GLU A 88 21.06 -27.63 -7.90
C GLU A 88 21.67 -27.11 -9.22
N ALA A 89 21.20 -25.96 -9.70
CA ALA A 89 21.76 -25.34 -10.91
C ALA A 89 23.26 -25.07 -10.79
N GLN A 90 23.74 -24.61 -9.63
CA GLN A 90 25.17 -24.41 -9.37
C GLN A 90 25.96 -25.73 -9.38
N THR A 91 25.39 -26.80 -8.83
CA THR A 91 26.04 -28.12 -8.84
C THR A 91 26.11 -28.69 -10.25
N LEU A 92 25.05 -28.55 -11.05
CA LEU A 92 24.99 -28.99 -12.45
C LEU A 92 25.90 -28.14 -13.36
N THR A 93 25.96 -26.82 -13.14
CA THR A 93 26.77 -25.89 -13.96
C THR A 93 28.25 -25.83 -13.54
N SER A 94 28.64 -26.58 -12.50
CA SER A 94 30.03 -26.59 -12.05
C SER A 94 30.96 -26.96 -13.22
N PRO A 95 32.06 -26.21 -13.45
CA PRO A 95 32.88 -26.36 -14.66
C PRO A 95 33.47 -27.77 -14.78
N MET A 96 33.67 -28.45 -13.64
CA MET A 96 34.06 -29.86 -13.60
C MET A 96 32.96 -30.77 -14.16
N ARG A 97 31.69 -30.63 -13.72
CA ARG A 97 30.57 -31.44 -14.25
C ARG A 97 30.30 -31.17 -15.71
N VAL A 98 30.36 -29.91 -16.14
CA VAL A 98 30.20 -29.53 -17.55
C VAL A 98 31.29 -30.18 -18.40
N ARG A 99 32.54 -30.22 -17.91
CA ARG A 99 33.65 -30.92 -18.57
C ARG A 99 33.42 -32.43 -18.64
N GLU A 100 33.03 -33.07 -17.55
CA GLU A 100 32.73 -34.52 -17.53
C GLU A 100 31.59 -34.88 -18.49
N PHE A 101 30.52 -34.07 -18.53
CA PHE A 101 29.42 -34.23 -19.48
C PHE A 101 29.86 -34.04 -20.94
N ALA A 102 30.69 -33.03 -21.21
CA ALA A 102 31.23 -32.80 -22.54
C ALA A 102 32.07 -34.00 -23.00
N LEU A 103 32.92 -34.53 -22.12
CA LEU A 103 33.74 -35.71 -22.39
C LEU A 103 32.88 -36.96 -22.62
N SER A 104 31.84 -37.20 -21.80
CA SER A 104 30.93 -38.34 -21.98
C SER A 104 30.07 -38.24 -23.24
N SER A 105 29.79 -37.01 -23.70
CA SER A 105 29.10 -36.73 -24.96
C SER A 105 30.00 -36.78 -26.19
N GLY A 106 31.28 -37.18 -26.03
CA GLY A 106 32.23 -37.33 -27.13
C GLY A 106 32.90 -36.03 -27.59
N MET A 107 32.75 -34.92 -26.84
CA MET A 107 33.48 -33.68 -27.14
C MET A 107 34.96 -33.80 -26.77
N VAL A 108 35.82 -33.33 -27.65
CA VAL A 108 37.28 -33.33 -27.44
C VAL A 108 37.69 -32.01 -26.78
N PRO A 109 38.47 -32.01 -25.70
CA PRO A 109 38.93 -30.78 -25.08
C PRO A 109 39.81 -29.99 -26.06
N PHE A 110 39.69 -28.66 -26.05
CA PHE A 110 40.46 -27.75 -26.92
C PHE A 110 41.98 -27.98 -26.86
N SER A 111 42.51 -28.50 -25.75
CA SER A 111 43.93 -28.85 -25.61
C SER A 111 44.36 -30.08 -26.41
N LYS A 112 43.42 -30.96 -26.77
CA LYS A 112 43.64 -32.16 -27.59
C LYS A 112 43.02 -32.07 -28.97
N ALA A 113 42.26 -31.01 -29.25
CA ALA A 113 41.70 -30.77 -30.57
C ALA A 113 42.84 -30.55 -31.57
N PRO A 114 42.79 -31.16 -32.77
CA PRO A 114 43.78 -30.94 -33.81
C PRO A 114 43.77 -29.45 -34.18
N LYS A 115 44.86 -28.75 -33.89
CA LYS A 115 45.08 -27.39 -34.38
C LYS A 115 45.29 -27.46 -35.88
N GLU A 116 44.22 -27.27 -36.64
CA GLU A 116 44.39 -26.90 -38.04
C GLU A 116 45.03 -25.52 -38.08
N ALA A 117 46.28 -25.48 -38.54
CA ALA A 117 46.99 -24.25 -38.85
C ALA A 117 46.29 -23.62 -40.05
N GLN A 118 45.24 -22.83 -39.79
CA GLN A 118 44.59 -22.05 -40.82
C GLN A 118 45.64 -21.07 -41.36
N SER A 119 46.03 -21.26 -42.62
CA SER A 119 46.96 -20.37 -43.30
C SER A 119 46.24 -19.04 -43.52
N PHE A 120 46.54 -18.05 -42.70
CA PHE A 120 46.10 -16.69 -42.96
C PHE A 120 46.78 -16.22 -44.25
N VAL A 121 45.99 -15.97 -45.29
CA VAL A 121 46.47 -15.21 -46.45
C VAL A 121 46.87 -13.84 -45.92
N ALA A 122 48.16 -13.50 -46.05
CA ALA A 122 48.64 -12.19 -45.67
C ALA A 122 47.85 -11.14 -46.44
N LEU A 123 47.05 -10.35 -45.72
CA LEU A 123 46.39 -9.18 -46.29
C LEU A 123 47.45 -8.34 -47.00
N PRO A 124 47.20 -7.88 -48.24
CA PRO A 124 48.15 -7.04 -48.95
C PRO A 124 48.47 -5.85 -48.04
N ARG A 125 49.78 -5.67 -47.77
CA ARG A 125 50.30 -4.58 -46.94
C ARG A 125 49.69 -3.28 -47.47
N ALA A 126 48.78 -2.68 -46.70
CA ALA A 126 48.24 -1.38 -47.03
C ALA A 126 49.43 -0.44 -47.26
N LEU A 127 49.43 0.24 -48.42
CA LEU A 127 50.38 1.28 -48.76
C LEU A 127 50.55 2.19 -47.54
N GLN A 128 51.76 2.19 -47.01
CA GLN A 128 52.14 2.96 -45.85
C GLN A 128 52.01 4.44 -46.24
N ASN A 129 50.86 5.04 -45.91
CA ASN A 129 50.66 6.47 -46.09
C ASN A 129 51.69 7.19 -45.20
N PRO A 130 52.61 7.98 -45.76
CA PRO A 130 53.69 8.61 -45.00
C PRO A 130 53.21 9.65 -43.96
N ASN A 131 51.91 9.88 -43.84
CA ASN A 131 51.33 10.93 -42.98
C ASN A 131 50.55 10.44 -41.75
N THR A 132 50.77 9.21 -41.26
CA THR A 132 50.22 8.82 -39.93
C THR A 132 51.19 9.18 -38.80
N PRO A 133 50.80 10.04 -37.84
CA PRO A 133 51.63 10.35 -36.68
C PRO A 133 51.83 9.11 -35.81
N LYS A 134 53.07 8.94 -35.36
CA LYS A 134 53.57 7.89 -34.46
C LYS A 134 52.71 7.83 -33.18
N ASN A 135 51.78 6.88 -33.10
CA ASN A 135 50.97 6.68 -31.92
C ASN A 135 51.77 5.86 -30.89
N THR A 136 52.28 6.57 -29.89
CA THR A 136 52.87 6.06 -28.64
C THR A 136 51.89 5.10 -27.95
N PRO A 137 52.33 4.01 -27.29
CA PRO A 137 51.44 3.13 -26.54
C PRO A 137 50.69 3.92 -25.46
N GLN A 138 49.39 4.10 -25.67
CA GLN A 138 48.49 4.71 -24.71
C GLN A 138 48.36 3.74 -23.51
N LYS A 139 48.95 4.13 -22.39
CA LYS A 139 48.74 3.49 -21.08
C LYS A 139 47.26 3.61 -20.75
N ASN A 140 46.49 2.54 -20.97
CA ASN A 140 45.08 2.47 -20.57
C ASN A 140 45.00 2.46 -19.04
N THR A 141 44.95 3.66 -18.46
CA THR A 141 44.40 3.87 -17.13
C THR A 141 42.93 3.52 -17.17
N LEU A 142 42.55 2.56 -16.32
CA LEU A 142 41.20 2.17 -15.97
C LEU A 142 40.26 3.40 -15.95
N PRO A 143 39.17 3.44 -16.74
CA PRO A 143 38.16 4.46 -16.54
C PRO A 143 37.50 4.20 -15.19
N LYS A 144 37.78 5.09 -14.24
CA LYS A 144 37.13 5.23 -12.95
C LYS A 144 35.70 5.77 -13.18
N ASN A 145 34.88 5.03 -13.91
CA ASN A 145 33.46 5.31 -14.02
C ASN A 145 32.71 4.27 -13.17
N THR A 146 32.83 4.51 -11.86
CA THR A 146 31.91 4.04 -10.84
C THR A 146 30.51 4.47 -11.27
N LEU A 147 29.76 3.54 -11.87
CA LEU A 147 28.32 3.65 -11.92
C LEU A 147 27.85 3.54 -10.46
N GLU A 148 27.71 4.69 -9.79
CA GLU A 148 26.88 4.76 -8.58
C GLU A 148 25.47 4.39 -8.99
N VAL A 149 25.13 3.11 -8.78
CA VAL A 149 23.76 2.65 -8.76
C VAL A 149 23.20 3.13 -7.42
N GLU A 150 22.62 4.33 -7.41
CA GLU A 150 21.85 4.84 -6.30
C GLU A 150 20.60 3.97 -6.13
N ILE A 151 20.67 2.97 -5.24
CA ILE A 151 19.54 2.13 -4.85
C ILE A 151 18.65 2.97 -3.92
N ARG A 152 17.69 3.67 -4.52
CA ARG A 152 16.66 4.41 -3.79
C ARG A 152 15.53 3.45 -3.39
N TRP A 153 15.53 3.02 -2.13
CA TRP A 153 14.37 2.37 -1.53
C TRP A 153 13.27 3.41 -1.24
N ARG A 154 12.05 3.16 -1.71
CA ARG A 154 10.82 3.79 -1.21
C ARG A 154 10.15 2.84 -0.24
#